data_AF-A0A9C8SYA1-F1
#
_entry.id   AF-A0A9C8SYA1-F1
#
_cell.length_a   1.000
_cell.length_b   1.000
_cell.length_c   1.000
_cell.angle_alpha   90.00
_cell.angle_beta   90.00
_cell.angle_gamma   90.00
#
_symmetry.space_group_name_H-M   'P 1'
#
loop_
_entity.id
_entity.type
_entity.pdbx_description
1 polymer ?
#
loop_
_entity_poly.entity_id
_entity_poly.type
_entity_poly.pdbx_seq_one_letter_code
_entity_poly.pdbx_strand_id
1 'polypeptide(L)'
;MRIVMISQNDPAGMGIAFTMAINRYSSHSCRLITTETRYNFGFEKDLHLPNLTEQGLDEARDILEQADLFHFHLLADEHMNLGPINISDYTKGKKIIHHHHGHPHFRANPGHYREKYKRLGRKTLVSTPDLLHLLPEATWIPNLVDIDDPLLMPTPEPEGKTVVIGHSPTRKDLKNTADLEQVVSVLERRRDLPPLHLRIIENRPHRLCLAEKRNCHLIFDHMQGYYGVSSLESL
;
A
#
# COMPACT_ATOMS: atom_id res chain seq x y z
N MET A 1 -8.72 0.15 22.09
CA MET A 1 -9.18 1.37 21.38
C MET A 1 -9.86 0.95 20.10
N ARG A 2 -10.82 1.74 19.64
CA ARG A 2 -11.50 1.63 18.35
C ARG A 2 -10.82 2.57 17.36
N ILE A 3 -10.28 2.02 16.28
CA ILE A 3 -9.52 2.73 15.26
C ILE A 3 -10.32 2.72 13.95
N VAL A 4 -10.42 3.88 13.31
CA VAL A 4 -10.94 3.98 11.95
C VAL A 4 -9.84 4.49 11.03
N MET A 5 -9.50 3.68 10.03
CA MET A 5 -8.64 4.06 8.92
C MET A 5 -9.48 4.60 7.77
N ILE A 6 -9.05 5.71 7.17
CA ILE A 6 -9.76 6.34 6.06
C ILE A 6 -8.77 6.63 4.93
N SER A 7 -9.09 6.17 3.72
CA SER A 7 -8.25 6.39 2.55
C SER A 7 -9.11 6.67 1.31
N GLN A 8 -8.61 7.47 0.37
CA GLN A 8 -9.28 7.65 -0.92
C GLN A 8 -9.29 6.32 -1.69
N ASN A 9 -8.13 5.68 -1.80
CA ASN A 9 -7.95 4.36 -2.36
C ASN A 9 -6.95 3.56 -1.51
N ASP A 10 -6.88 2.24 -1.69
CA ASP A 10 -5.96 1.38 -0.93
C ASP A 10 -4.87 0.77 -1.83
N PRO A 11 -3.84 1.55 -2.20
CA PRO A 11 -2.77 1.06 -3.05
C PRO A 11 -1.99 -0.04 -2.35
N ALA A 12 -1.76 -1.14 -3.06
CA ALA A 12 -1.08 -2.33 -2.54
C ALA A 12 -1.77 -2.97 -1.30
N GLY A 13 -3.04 -2.64 -1.05
CA GLY A 13 -3.81 -3.25 0.04
C GLY A 13 -3.30 -2.91 1.44
N MET A 14 -2.56 -1.79 1.59
CA MET A 14 -1.90 -1.47 2.85
C MET A 14 -2.86 -1.12 3.98
N GLY A 15 -3.94 -0.39 3.68
CA GLY A 15 -4.99 -0.07 4.63
C GLY A 15 -5.66 -1.32 5.18
N ILE A 16 -6.03 -2.26 4.31
CA ILE A 16 -6.67 -3.51 4.75
C ILE A 16 -5.68 -4.40 5.49
N ALA A 17 -4.41 -4.46 5.05
CA ALA A 17 -3.37 -5.24 5.71
C ALA A 17 -3.09 -4.72 7.14
N PHE A 18 -3.00 -3.40 7.34
CA PHE A 18 -2.91 -2.82 8.68
C PHE A 18 -4.15 -3.12 9.53
N THR A 19 -5.34 -3.04 8.93
CA THR A 19 -6.61 -3.33 9.62
C THR A 19 -6.62 -4.76 10.16
N MET A 20 -6.29 -5.73 9.31
CA MET A 20 -6.19 -7.14 9.68
C MET A 20 -5.12 -7.37 10.74
N ALA A 21 -3.93 -6.79 10.58
CA ALA A 21 -2.83 -6.95 11.53
C ALA A 21 -3.17 -6.39 12.91
N ILE A 22 -3.80 -5.22 13.00
CA ILE A 22 -4.21 -4.62 14.27
C ILE A 22 -5.27 -5.50 14.95
N ASN A 23 -6.27 -5.95 14.21
CA ASN A 23 -7.34 -6.81 14.75
C ASN A 23 -6.79 -8.17 15.23
N ARG A 24 -5.78 -8.72 14.55
CA ARG A 24 -5.20 -10.03 14.86
C ARG A 24 -4.19 -9.99 16.01
N TYR A 25 -3.34 -8.96 16.04
CA TYR A 25 -2.14 -8.94 16.89
C TYR A 25 -2.21 -7.93 18.04
N SER A 26 -3.37 -7.33 18.30
CA SER A 26 -3.54 -6.40 19.41
C SER A 26 -4.91 -6.51 20.07
N SER A 27 -5.08 -5.86 21.22
CA SER A 27 -6.40 -5.73 21.88
C SER A 27 -7.24 -4.57 21.32
N HIS A 28 -6.85 -3.99 20.19
CA HIS A 28 -7.56 -2.90 19.52
C HIS A 28 -8.50 -3.46 18.45
N SER A 29 -9.54 -2.70 18.11
CA SER A 29 -10.34 -2.95 16.92
C SER A 29 -10.02 -1.89 15.86
N CYS A 30 -9.95 -2.32 14.61
CA CYS A 30 -9.67 -1.46 13.46
C CYS A 30 -10.69 -1.73 12.36
N ARG A 31 -11.19 -0.65 11.75
CA ARG A 31 -12.03 -0.68 10.55
C ARG A 31 -11.42 0.23 9.49
N LEU A 32 -11.66 -0.07 8.22
CA LEU A 32 -11.17 0.69 7.08
C LEU A 32 -12.34 1.19 6.24
N ILE A 33 -12.33 2.48 5.91
CA ILE A 33 -13.24 3.10 4.95
C ILE A 33 -12.44 3.56 3.72
N THR A 34 -12.85 3.13 2.53
CA THR A 34 -12.26 3.53 1.24
C THR A 34 -13.29 4.12 0.29
N THR A 35 -12.91 5.13 -0.49
CA THR A 35 -13.87 5.85 -1.35
C THR A 35 -13.77 5.55 -2.85
N GLU A 36 -12.66 4.97 -3.32
CA GLU A 36 -12.41 4.75 -4.75
C GLU A 36 -11.85 3.35 -5.03
N THR A 37 -12.32 2.72 -6.13
CA THR A 37 -11.70 1.48 -6.66
C THR A 37 -10.56 1.87 -7.61
N ARG A 38 -9.44 2.34 -7.06
CA ARG A 38 -8.24 2.68 -7.83
C ARG A 38 -7.02 1.89 -7.34
N TYR A 39 -6.36 1.18 -8.25
CA TYR A 39 -5.20 0.31 -7.94
C TYR A 39 -5.48 -0.75 -6.86
N ASN A 40 -6.73 -1.20 -6.75
CA ASN A 40 -7.12 -2.18 -5.74
C ASN A 40 -6.70 -3.61 -6.10
N PHE A 41 -6.53 -3.97 -7.37
CA PHE A 41 -6.04 -5.30 -7.79
C PHE A 41 -6.71 -6.50 -7.06
N GLY A 42 -7.97 -6.39 -6.63
CA GLY A 42 -8.65 -7.46 -5.90
C GLY A 42 -8.20 -7.65 -4.44
N PHE A 43 -7.52 -6.67 -3.84
CA PHE A 43 -7.34 -6.62 -2.39
C PHE A 43 -8.70 -6.56 -1.69
N GLU A 44 -8.79 -7.26 -0.55
CA GLU A 44 -9.97 -7.25 0.30
C GLU A 44 -10.35 -5.82 0.70
N LYS A 45 -11.64 -5.60 0.87
CA LYS A 45 -12.22 -4.33 1.25
C LYS A 45 -13.02 -4.53 2.53
N ASP A 46 -12.93 -3.57 3.43
CA ASP A 46 -13.84 -3.46 4.56
C ASP A 46 -15.06 -2.61 4.13
N LEU A 47 -15.20 -1.36 4.61
CA LEU A 47 -16.26 -0.47 4.13
C LEU A 47 -15.80 0.28 2.88
N HIS A 48 -16.32 -0.13 1.73
CA HIS A 48 -16.01 0.50 0.46
C HIS A 48 -17.18 1.34 -0.02
N LEU A 49 -17.06 2.67 0.06
CA LEU A 49 -18.16 3.62 -0.17
C LEU A 49 -18.94 3.36 -1.48
N PRO A 50 -18.30 3.09 -2.64
CA PRO A 50 -19.03 2.74 -3.86
C PRO A 50 -19.95 1.50 -3.77
N ASN A 51 -19.70 0.62 -2.80
CA ASN A 51 -20.45 -0.62 -2.59
C ASN A 51 -21.45 -0.51 -1.41
N LEU A 52 -21.49 0.61 -0.69
CA LEU A 52 -22.32 0.72 0.51
C LEU A 52 -23.80 0.96 0.16
N THR A 53 -24.66 0.23 0.87
CA THR A 53 -26.10 0.51 0.97
C THR A 53 -26.37 1.57 2.04
N GLU A 54 -27.63 1.96 2.25
CA GLU A 54 -28.02 2.82 3.38
C GLU A 54 -27.58 2.22 4.73
N GLN A 55 -27.80 0.92 4.93
CA GLN A 55 -27.33 0.21 6.12
C GLN A 55 -25.80 0.27 6.29
N GLY A 56 -25.05 0.15 5.18
CA GLY A 56 -23.59 0.28 5.22
C GLY A 56 -23.13 1.71 5.55
N LEU A 57 -23.90 2.72 5.15
CA LEU A 57 -23.66 4.11 5.53
C LEU A 57 -23.98 4.36 7.01
N ASP A 58 -25.01 3.71 7.56
CA ASP A 58 -25.32 3.78 8.99
C ASP A 58 -24.21 3.11 9.82
N GLU A 59 -23.73 1.93 9.39
CA GLU A 59 -22.56 1.28 10.00
C GLU A 59 -21.33 2.19 9.97
N ALA A 60 -21.09 2.89 8.86
CA ALA A 60 -19.99 3.84 8.77
C ALA A 60 -20.12 4.97 9.80
N ARG A 61 -21.33 5.50 10.04
CA ARG A 61 -21.56 6.53 11.09
C ARG A 61 -21.28 5.99 12.48
N ASP A 62 -21.78 4.79 12.78
CA ASP A 62 -21.57 4.15 14.08
C ASP A 62 -20.09 3.96 14.38
N ILE A 63 -19.30 3.51 13.39
CA ILE A 63 -17.85 3.35 13.51
C ILE A 63 -17.16 4.69 13.77
N LEU A 64 -17.54 5.74 13.03
CA LEU A 64 -16.94 7.07 13.17
C LEU A 64 -17.24 7.69 14.54
N GLU A 65 -18.48 7.56 15.03
CA GLU A 65 -18.89 8.06 16.35
C GLU A 65 -18.12 7.36 17.48
N GLN A 66 -17.98 6.04 17.35
CA GLN A 66 -17.32 5.19 18.32
C GLN A 66 -15.79 5.27 18.27
N ALA A 67 -15.20 5.73 17.17
CA ALA A 67 -13.75 5.76 17.02
C ALA A 67 -13.06 6.56 18.15
N ASP A 68 -11.98 6.01 18.70
CA ASP A 68 -11.07 6.71 19.60
C ASP A 68 -9.92 7.38 18.83
N LEU A 69 -9.62 6.85 17.64
CA LEU A 69 -8.53 7.30 16.77
C LEU A 69 -8.92 7.24 15.30
N PHE A 70 -8.63 8.32 14.58
CA PHE A 70 -8.74 8.45 13.14
C PHE A 70 -7.34 8.36 12.52
N HIS A 71 -7.17 7.45 11.57
CA HIS A 71 -5.92 7.23 10.86
C HIS A 71 -6.14 7.46 9.37
N PHE A 72 -5.73 8.62 8.90
CA PHE A 72 -5.88 9.00 7.50
C PHE A 72 -4.71 8.52 6.66
N HIS A 73 -4.99 7.94 5.50
CA HIS A 73 -3.99 7.46 4.54
C HIS A 73 -3.92 8.35 3.30
N LEU A 74 -2.75 8.37 2.66
CA LEU A 74 -2.47 9.14 1.43
C LEU A 74 -2.70 10.64 1.62
N LEU A 75 -3.74 11.19 0.97
CA LEU A 75 -4.14 12.58 1.04
C LEU A 75 -5.44 12.79 1.83
N ALA A 76 -6.06 11.71 2.34
CA ALA A 76 -7.27 11.83 3.14
C ALA A 76 -7.00 12.67 4.40
N ASP A 77 -8.03 13.36 4.87
CA ASP A 77 -7.99 14.17 6.07
C ASP A 77 -9.38 14.34 6.69
N GLU A 78 -9.42 15.07 7.81
CA GLU A 78 -10.62 15.31 8.60
C GLU A 78 -11.71 16.11 7.87
N HIS A 79 -11.41 16.74 6.73
CA HIS A 79 -12.35 17.55 5.96
C HIS A 79 -12.94 16.80 4.76
N MET A 80 -12.56 15.54 4.59
CA MET A 80 -13.10 14.70 3.52
C MET A 80 -14.56 14.30 3.82
N ASN A 81 -15.33 14.11 2.76
CA ASN A 81 -16.68 13.54 2.82
C ASN A 81 -16.67 12.06 2.43
N LEU A 82 -17.45 11.26 3.14
CA LEU A 82 -17.75 9.86 2.81
C LEU A 82 -19.20 9.80 2.31
N GLY A 83 -19.41 10.22 1.06
CA GLY A 83 -20.75 10.42 0.51
C GLY A 83 -21.48 11.52 1.29
N PRO A 84 -22.61 11.23 1.96
CA PRO A 84 -23.35 12.22 2.75
C PRO A 84 -22.72 12.50 4.13
N ILE A 85 -21.69 11.76 4.54
CA ILE A 85 -21.07 11.88 5.87
C ILE A 85 -19.89 12.86 5.80
N ASN A 86 -19.93 13.93 6.58
CA ASN A 86 -18.77 14.80 6.77
C ASN A 86 -17.91 14.29 7.93
N ILE A 87 -16.65 13.93 7.67
CA ILE A 87 -15.78 13.33 8.70
C ILE A 87 -15.53 14.31 9.85
N SER A 88 -15.47 15.61 9.59
CA SER A 88 -15.13 16.61 10.61
C SER A 88 -16.10 16.61 11.79
N ASP A 89 -17.36 16.23 11.56
CA ASP A 89 -18.41 16.11 12.59
C ASP A 89 -18.07 15.07 13.67
N TYR A 90 -17.22 14.09 13.37
CA TYR A 90 -16.90 12.95 14.24
C TYR A 90 -15.50 13.05 14.89
N THR A 91 -14.66 13.99 14.44
CA THR A 91 -13.24 14.05 14.86
C THR A 91 -12.99 14.85 16.14
N LYS A 92 -13.98 15.59 16.64
CA LYS A 92 -13.82 16.47 17.80
C LYS A 92 -13.41 15.68 19.06
N GLY A 93 -12.26 16.05 19.63
CA GLY A 93 -11.71 15.41 20.84
C GLY A 93 -11.11 14.02 20.61
N LYS A 94 -11.06 13.54 19.36
CA LYS A 94 -10.49 12.23 19.00
C LYS A 94 -9.01 12.36 18.64
N LYS A 95 -8.27 11.25 18.72
CA LYS A 95 -6.87 11.22 18.27
C LYS A 95 -6.83 11.16 16.74
N ILE A 96 -5.90 11.88 16.11
CA ILE A 96 -5.75 11.93 14.65
C ILE A 96 -4.30 11.67 14.27
N ILE A 97 -4.10 10.80 13.28
CA ILE A 97 -2.82 10.49 12.66
C ILE A 97 -2.97 10.52 11.14
N HIS A 98 -1.98 11.08 10.43
CA HIS A 98 -1.88 10.99 8.97
C HIS A 98 -0.71 10.10 8.54
N HIS A 99 -0.91 9.24 7.54
CA HIS A 99 0.07 8.28 7.08
C HIS A 99 0.27 8.39 5.57
N HIS A 100 1.47 8.85 5.18
CA HIS A 100 1.82 9.06 3.78
C HIS A 100 2.49 7.85 3.15
N HIS A 101 2.03 7.54 1.94
CA HIS A 101 2.54 6.45 1.09
C HIS A 101 3.23 6.95 -0.17
N GLY A 102 3.83 8.14 -0.11
CA GLY A 102 4.60 8.70 -1.22
C GLY A 102 3.75 9.20 -2.38
N HIS A 103 2.52 9.66 -2.12
CA HIS A 103 1.64 10.24 -3.14
C HIS A 103 2.35 11.40 -3.89
N PRO A 104 2.23 11.51 -5.23
CA PRO A 104 2.94 12.53 -6.01
C PRO A 104 2.74 13.96 -5.51
N HIS A 105 1.51 14.32 -5.13
CA HIS A 105 1.21 15.64 -4.58
C HIS A 105 1.91 15.91 -3.24
N PHE A 106 2.02 14.91 -2.37
CA PHE A 106 2.78 15.03 -1.12
C PHE A 106 4.27 15.23 -1.41
N ARG A 107 4.83 14.46 -2.35
CA ARG A 107 6.23 14.58 -2.77
C ARG A 107 6.55 15.95 -3.37
N ALA A 108 5.63 16.51 -4.17
CA ALA A 108 5.78 17.81 -4.80
C ALA A 108 5.58 18.99 -3.85
N ASN A 109 4.78 18.83 -2.78
CA ASN A 109 4.38 19.92 -1.89
C ASN A 109 4.60 19.61 -0.39
N PRO A 110 5.76 19.09 0.04
CA PRO A 110 5.93 18.61 1.42
C PRO A 110 5.77 19.73 2.45
N GLY A 111 6.16 20.97 2.12
CA GLY A 111 6.01 22.14 2.99
C GLY A 111 4.55 22.44 3.37
N HIS A 112 3.62 22.28 2.42
CA HIS A 112 2.18 22.47 2.66
C HIS A 112 1.66 21.50 3.75
N TYR A 113 2.02 20.22 3.64
CA TYR A 113 1.62 19.20 4.60
C TYR A 113 2.28 19.42 5.96
N ARG A 114 3.59 19.70 5.98
CA ARG A 114 4.33 19.96 7.21
C ARG A 114 3.75 21.15 7.99
N GLU A 115 3.45 22.25 7.31
CA GLU A 115 2.81 23.42 7.94
C GLU A 115 1.42 23.08 8.47
N LYS A 116 0.59 22.39 7.67
CA LYS A 116 -0.73 21.91 8.09
C LYS A 116 -0.64 21.11 9.39
N TYR A 117 0.22 20.09 9.44
CA TYR A 117 0.35 19.21 10.59
C TYR A 117 0.89 19.93 11.82
N LYS A 118 1.85 20.84 11.65
CA LYS A 118 2.35 21.69 12.73
C LYS A 118 1.25 22.57 13.31
N ARG A 119 0.50 23.27 12.44
CA ARG A 119 -0.59 24.17 12.85
C ARG A 119 -1.71 23.42 13.58
N LEU A 120 -2.03 22.22 13.13
CA LEU A 120 -3.10 21.39 13.68
C LEU A 120 -2.64 20.44 14.80
N GLY A 121 -1.35 20.44 15.15
CA GLY A 121 -0.77 19.54 16.15
C GLY A 121 -0.96 18.05 15.83
N ARG A 122 -0.83 17.66 14.56
CA ARG A 122 -1.06 16.29 14.08
C ARG A 122 0.19 15.43 14.19
N LYS A 123 0.00 14.15 14.53
CA LYS A 123 1.03 13.12 14.39
C LYS A 123 1.03 12.57 12.97
N THR A 124 2.22 12.25 12.47
CA THR A 124 2.41 11.83 11.09
C THR A 124 3.26 10.58 11.01
N LEU A 125 2.93 9.74 10.03
CA LEU A 125 3.59 8.50 9.71
C LEU A 125 4.01 8.51 8.23
N VAL A 126 5.06 7.78 7.91
CA VAL A 126 5.49 7.52 6.52
C VAL A 126 5.77 6.04 6.33
N SER A 127 5.44 5.51 5.15
CA SER A 127 5.61 4.08 4.84
C SER A 127 6.99 3.69 4.35
N THR A 128 7.71 4.63 3.73
CA THR A 128 9.04 4.41 3.16
C THR A 128 10.04 5.41 3.72
N PRO A 129 11.29 5.00 3.96
CA PRO A 129 12.28 5.82 4.66
C PRO A 129 12.67 7.08 3.90
N ASP A 130 12.59 7.09 2.56
CA ASP A 130 12.86 8.27 1.73
C ASP A 130 11.94 9.46 2.04
N LEU A 131 10.71 9.20 2.50
CA LEU A 131 9.75 10.24 2.86
C LEU A 131 10.14 10.99 4.14
N LEU A 132 11.03 10.45 4.97
CA LEU A 132 11.59 11.17 6.11
C LEU A 132 12.43 12.38 5.68
N HIS A 133 12.99 12.38 4.47
CA HIS A 133 13.63 13.59 3.93
C HIS A 133 12.64 14.72 3.66
N LEU A 134 11.37 14.38 3.41
CA LEU A 134 10.30 15.33 3.10
C LEU A 134 9.53 15.76 4.35
N LEU A 135 9.35 14.85 5.31
CA LEU A 135 8.67 15.09 6.58
C LEU A 135 9.47 14.46 7.73
N PRO A 136 10.56 15.10 8.19
CA PRO A 136 11.47 14.55 9.19
C PRO A 136 10.83 14.31 10.56
N GLU A 137 9.72 14.99 10.87
CA GLU A 137 8.98 14.81 12.13
C GLU A 137 8.09 13.57 12.14
N ALA A 138 7.89 12.92 11.00
CA ALA A 138 7.08 11.71 10.92
C ALA A 138 7.80 10.51 11.56
N THR A 139 7.02 9.56 12.04
CA THR A 139 7.54 8.23 12.40
C THR A 139 7.48 7.31 11.18
N TRP A 140 8.59 6.67 10.85
CA TRP A 140 8.60 5.64 9.81
C TRP A 140 7.94 4.36 10.34
N ILE A 141 6.94 3.87 9.60
CA ILE A 141 6.28 2.58 9.83
C ILE A 141 6.32 1.83 8.50
N PRO A 142 7.11 0.76 8.36
CA PRO A 142 7.23 0.06 7.08
C PRO A 142 5.90 -0.55 6.64
N ASN A 143 5.78 -0.77 5.33
CA ASN A 143 4.74 -1.64 4.80
C ASN A 143 4.89 -3.06 5.37
N LEU A 144 3.78 -3.80 5.41
CA LEU A 144 3.69 -5.13 6.00
C LEU A 144 3.08 -6.11 5.01
N VAL A 145 3.41 -7.38 5.20
CA VAL A 145 2.83 -8.52 4.50
C VAL A 145 2.48 -9.59 5.54
N ASP A 146 1.51 -10.46 5.25
CA ASP A 146 1.18 -11.57 6.14
C ASP A 146 2.21 -12.69 5.96
N ILE A 147 3.07 -12.87 6.96
CA ILE A 147 4.13 -13.89 6.94
C ILE A 147 3.57 -15.32 6.95
N ASP A 148 2.28 -15.49 7.28
CA ASP A 148 1.60 -16.78 7.26
C ASP A 148 0.84 -17.04 5.94
N ASP A 149 0.78 -16.09 4.98
CA ASP A 149 0.07 -16.33 3.70
C ASP A 149 0.82 -17.43 2.91
N PRO A 150 0.18 -18.55 2.55
CA PRO A 150 0.79 -19.62 1.78
C PRO A 150 1.36 -19.19 0.41
N LEU A 151 0.94 -18.04 -0.13
CA LEU A 151 1.48 -17.45 -1.35
C LEU A 151 2.79 -16.68 -1.14
N LEU A 152 3.12 -16.33 0.10
CA LEU A 152 4.36 -15.64 0.49
C LEU A 152 5.37 -16.58 1.15
N MET A 153 4.96 -17.81 1.44
CA MET A 153 5.87 -18.84 1.97
C MET A 153 6.85 -19.33 0.89
N PRO A 154 8.10 -19.64 1.27
CA PRO A 154 9.09 -20.17 0.35
C PRO A 154 8.60 -21.42 -0.38
N THR A 155 8.87 -21.48 -1.68
CA THR A 155 8.68 -22.68 -2.49
C THR A 155 10.00 -23.27 -2.94
N PRO A 156 10.01 -24.57 -3.32
CA PRO A 156 11.09 -25.09 -4.14
C PRO A 156 11.34 -24.17 -5.34
N GLU A 157 12.59 -24.06 -5.75
CA GLU A 157 12.94 -23.30 -6.95
C GLU A 157 12.19 -23.86 -8.17
N PRO A 158 11.72 -23.00 -9.09
CA PRO A 158 11.09 -23.45 -10.31
C PRO A 158 12.03 -24.37 -11.12
N GLU A 159 11.48 -25.45 -11.67
CA GLU A 159 12.25 -26.36 -12.51
C GLU A 159 12.54 -25.75 -13.88
N GLY A 160 13.72 -26.03 -14.43
CA GLY A 160 14.06 -25.68 -15.82
C GLY A 160 15.50 -25.21 -15.98
N LYS A 161 15.89 -25.00 -17.24
CA LYS A 161 17.20 -24.41 -17.59
C LYS A 161 17.12 -22.90 -17.82
N THR A 162 15.91 -22.36 -17.94
CA THR A 162 15.67 -20.95 -18.22
C THR A 162 15.42 -20.20 -16.92
N VAL A 163 16.23 -19.18 -16.63
CA VAL A 163 16.03 -18.32 -15.47
C VAL A 163 14.94 -17.30 -15.78
N VAL A 164 13.86 -17.35 -15.02
CA VAL A 164 12.71 -16.45 -15.16
C VAL A 164 12.84 -15.29 -14.18
N ILE A 165 12.87 -14.06 -14.71
CA ILE A 165 12.92 -12.82 -13.94
C ILE A 165 11.51 -12.22 -13.95
N GLY A 166 10.85 -12.16 -12.80
CA GLY A 166 9.54 -11.54 -12.65
C GLY A 166 9.63 -10.06 -12.32
N HIS A 167 8.70 -9.27 -12.87
CA HIS A 167 8.56 -7.85 -12.56
C HIS A 167 7.09 -7.47 -12.63
N SER A 168 6.53 -6.88 -11.57
CA SER A 168 5.09 -6.56 -11.47
C SER A 168 4.83 -5.06 -11.26
N PRO A 169 5.13 -4.19 -12.25
CA PRO A 169 5.00 -2.76 -12.10
C PRO A 169 3.55 -2.28 -12.31
N THR A 170 3.02 -1.51 -11.36
CA THR A 170 1.79 -0.71 -11.60
C THR A 170 2.07 0.47 -12.52
N ARG A 171 3.28 1.04 -12.43
CA ARG A 171 3.74 2.22 -13.17
C ARG A 171 5.18 1.99 -13.62
N LYS A 172 5.36 1.64 -14.89
CA LYS A 172 6.67 1.28 -15.46
C LYS A 172 7.71 2.40 -15.35
N ASP A 173 7.26 3.64 -15.52
CA ASP A 173 8.08 4.85 -15.41
C ASP A 173 8.70 5.04 -14.03
N LEU A 174 8.00 4.60 -12.98
CA LEU A 174 8.50 4.65 -11.60
C LEU A 174 9.24 3.38 -11.18
N LYS A 175 9.23 2.33 -12.01
CA LYS A 175 9.71 1.00 -11.63
C LYS A 175 10.93 0.57 -12.44
N ASN A 176 11.59 1.49 -13.13
CA ASN A 176 12.81 1.24 -13.91
C ASN A 176 12.65 0.10 -14.93
N THR A 177 11.44 -0.07 -15.48
CA THR A 177 11.15 -1.20 -16.37
C THR A 177 12.00 -1.14 -17.65
N ALA A 178 12.21 0.04 -18.22
CA ALA A 178 13.05 0.20 -19.41
C ALA A 178 14.52 -0.17 -19.14
N ASP A 179 15.05 0.20 -17.98
CA ASP A 179 16.41 -0.17 -17.57
C ASP A 179 16.54 -1.70 -17.42
N LEU A 180 15.54 -2.34 -16.79
CA LEU A 180 15.48 -3.79 -16.64
C LEU A 180 15.45 -4.50 -18.01
N GLU A 181 14.54 -4.08 -18.91
CA GLU A 181 14.42 -4.64 -20.26
C GLU A 181 15.73 -4.53 -21.04
N GLN A 182 16.41 -3.38 -20.96
CA GLN A 182 17.70 -3.17 -21.60
C GLN A 182 18.77 -4.12 -21.05
N VAL A 183 18.86 -4.25 -19.72
CA VAL A 183 19.84 -5.14 -19.08
C VAL A 183 19.58 -6.60 -19.45
N VAL A 184 18.33 -7.06 -19.38
CA VAL A 184 17.99 -8.45 -19.75
C VAL A 184 18.33 -8.71 -21.21
N SER A 185 18.01 -7.80 -22.14
CA SER A 185 18.36 -7.94 -23.55
C SER A 185 19.88 -8.09 -23.78
N VAL A 186 20.70 -7.37 -23.02
CA VAL A 186 22.16 -7.51 -23.08
C VAL A 186 22.60 -8.88 -22.57
N LEU A 187 22.04 -9.34 -21.45
CA LEU A 187 22.39 -10.61 -20.83
C LEU A 187 21.94 -11.82 -21.65
N GLU A 188 20.79 -11.75 -22.33
CA GLU A 188 20.30 -12.83 -23.22
C GLU A 188 21.26 -13.14 -24.38
N ARG A 189 22.11 -12.19 -24.78
CA ARG A 189 23.11 -12.39 -25.85
C ARG A 189 24.38 -13.10 -25.35
N ARG A 190 24.54 -13.28 -24.05
CA ARG A 190 25.72 -13.92 -23.45
C ARG A 190 25.56 -15.44 -23.48
N ARG A 191 26.51 -16.13 -24.11
CA ARG A 191 26.50 -17.61 -24.23
C ARG A 191 27.00 -18.33 -22.98
N ASP A 192 27.63 -17.60 -22.06
CA ASP A 192 28.13 -18.11 -20.79
C ASP A 192 27.08 -18.07 -19.66
N LEU A 193 25.89 -17.55 -19.93
CA LEU A 193 24.76 -17.50 -19.00
C LEU A 193 23.66 -18.49 -19.42
N PRO A 194 22.84 -18.97 -18.48
CA PRO A 194 21.63 -19.70 -18.83
C PRO A 194 20.67 -18.81 -19.64
N PRO A 195 19.77 -19.41 -20.46
CA PRO A 195 18.69 -18.66 -21.09
C PRO A 195 17.89 -17.87 -20.06
N LEU A 196 17.57 -16.61 -20.37
CA LEU A 196 16.78 -15.74 -19.51
C LEU A 196 15.38 -15.56 -20.10
N HIS A 197 14.41 -15.29 -19.24
CA HIS A 197 13.06 -14.87 -19.64
C HIS A 197 12.55 -13.79 -18.69
N LEU A 198 12.34 -12.58 -19.21
CA LEU A 198 11.71 -11.50 -18.46
C LEU A 198 10.18 -11.62 -18.52
N ARG A 199 9.55 -11.83 -17.37
CA ARG A 199 8.10 -11.89 -17.20
C ARG A 199 7.59 -10.59 -16.57
N ILE A 200 6.94 -9.77 -17.39
CA ILE A 200 6.24 -8.56 -16.95
C ILE A 200 4.79 -8.92 -16.56
N ILE A 201 4.46 -8.79 -15.28
CA ILE A 201 3.15 -9.13 -14.70
C ILE A 201 2.33 -7.85 -14.52
N GLU A 202 1.41 -7.58 -15.44
CA GLU A 202 0.59 -6.36 -15.45
C GLU A 202 -0.90 -6.66 -15.30
N ASN A 203 -1.63 -5.74 -14.66
CA ASN A 203 -3.10 -5.77 -14.58
C ASN A 203 -3.67 -7.10 -14.06
N ARG A 204 -2.95 -7.74 -13.12
CA ARG A 204 -3.38 -8.98 -12.48
C ARG A 204 -3.99 -8.72 -11.09
N PRO A 205 -5.04 -9.46 -10.70
CA PRO A 205 -5.42 -9.57 -9.30
C PRO A 205 -4.24 -9.99 -8.43
N HIS A 206 -4.15 -9.45 -7.22
CA HIS A 206 -3.03 -9.62 -6.29
C HIS A 206 -2.65 -11.08 -6.07
N ARG A 207 -3.63 -11.94 -5.75
CA ARG A 207 -3.35 -13.38 -5.53
C ARG A 207 -2.82 -14.09 -6.78
N LEU A 208 -3.26 -13.69 -7.98
CA LEU A 208 -2.72 -14.23 -9.23
C LEU A 208 -1.31 -13.70 -9.50
N CYS A 209 -1.07 -12.42 -9.19
CA CYS A 209 0.28 -11.84 -9.25
C CYS A 209 1.26 -12.60 -8.33
N LEU A 210 0.88 -12.87 -7.08
CA LEU A 210 1.71 -13.67 -6.16
C LEU A 210 1.95 -15.10 -6.69
N ALA A 211 0.93 -15.75 -7.22
CA ALA A 211 1.09 -17.07 -7.84
C ALA A 211 2.03 -17.05 -9.06
N GLU A 212 1.98 -16.01 -9.89
CA GLU A 212 2.90 -15.83 -11.01
C GLU A 212 4.33 -15.54 -10.53
N LYS A 213 4.51 -14.73 -9.47
CA LYS A 213 5.81 -14.44 -8.85
C LYS A 213 6.48 -15.71 -8.32
N ARG A 214 5.74 -16.63 -7.69
CA ARG A 214 6.26 -17.93 -7.22
C ARG A 214 6.85 -18.82 -8.32
N ASN A 215 6.47 -18.58 -9.57
CA ASN A 215 7.02 -19.30 -10.73
C ASN A 215 8.23 -18.59 -11.36
N CYS A 216 8.72 -17.52 -10.72
CA CYS A 216 9.92 -16.80 -11.14
C CYS A 216 11.10 -17.24 -10.26
N HIS A 217 12.30 -17.22 -10.83
CA HIS A 217 13.54 -17.52 -10.12
C HIS A 217 14.08 -16.28 -9.40
N LEU A 218 13.83 -15.10 -9.97
CA LEU A 218 14.24 -13.81 -9.43
C LEU A 218 13.08 -12.83 -9.59
N ILE A 219 12.91 -11.91 -8.64
CA ILE A 219 11.95 -10.80 -8.77
C ILE A 219 12.70 -9.47 -8.72
N PHE A 220 12.34 -8.57 -9.63
CA PHE A 220 12.79 -7.19 -9.65
C PHE A 220 11.64 -6.23 -9.33
N ASP A 221 11.84 -5.30 -8.39
CA ASP A 221 10.84 -4.28 -8.04
C ASP A 221 11.20 -2.89 -8.62
N HIS A 222 12.21 -2.20 -8.07
CA HIS A 222 12.69 -0.90 -8.57
C HIS A 222 14.05 -0.51 -7.98
N MET A 223 14.67 0.56 -8.49
CA MET A 223 15.97 1.07 -8.06
C MET A 223 15.88 2.40 -7.26
N GLN A 224 14.79 2.63 -6.53
CA GLN A 224 14.56 3.92 -5.85
C GLN A 224 15.24 4.05 -4.46
N GLY A 225 16.07 3.08 -4.06
CA GLY A 225 16.81 3.15 -2.78
C GLY A 225 15.97 2.83 -1.53
N TYR A 226 14.77 2.29 -1.70
CA TYR A 226 13.91 1.76 -0.64
C TYR A 226 13.13 0.56 -1.16
N TYR A 227 12.49 -0.20 -0.27
CA TYR A 227 11.66 -1.35 -0.62
C TYR A 227 10.17 -1.00 -0.59
N GLY A 228 9.42 -1.52 -1.56
CA GLY A 228 7.95 -1.46 -1.59
C GLY A 228 7.31 -2.77 -1.11
N VAL A 229 5.98 -2.83 -1.17
CA VAL A 229 5.22 -4.05 -0.90
C VAL A 229 5.64 -5.19 -1.83
N SER A 230 5.85 -4.89 -3.12
CA SER A 230 6.26 -5.91 -4.09
C SER A 230 7.62 -6.52 -3.77
N SER A 231 8.57 -5.75 -3.19
CA SER A 231 9.81 -6.31 -2.65
C SER A 231 9.56 -7.27 -1.49
N LEU A 232 8.72 -6.87 -0.53
CA LEU A 232 8.40 -7.69 0.66
C LEU A 232 7.71 -9.00 0.29
N GLU A 233 6.83 -8.96 -0.72
CA GLU A 233 6.14 -10.15 -1.25
C GLU A 233 7.07 -11.16 -1.94
N SER A 234 8.33 -10.79 -2.19
CA SER A 234 9.27 -11.55 -3.00
C SER A 234 10.53 -11.99 -2.24
N LEU A 235 10.53 -11.83 -0.91
CA LEU A 235 11.58 -12.32 -0.01
C LEU A 235 11.40 -13.80 0.29
#